data_AF-A0AAV9N1M9-F1
#
_entry.id   AF-A0AAV9N1M9-F1
#
_cell.length_a   1.000
_cell.length_b   1.000
_cell.length_c   1.000
_cell.angle_alpha   90.00
_cell.angle_beta   90.00
_cell.angle_gamma   90.00
#
_symmetry.space_group_name_H-M   'P 1'
#
loop_
_entity.id
_entity.type
_entity.pdbx_description
1 polymer ?
#
loop_
_entity_poly.entity_id
_entity_poly.type
_entity_poly.pdbx_seq_one_letter_code
_entity_poly.pdbx_strand_id
1 'polypeptide(L)'
;MFPIFAQNYPPKSFNFLQKDQNLFDREDKYVANIQSNPHQKRKVAMAIMLALVLFFSALSFAIPIAPLSPLSETISINENTTVSLLATALRFNIDPDIKGIACGRQFPVNINVKDAGTASPACTAVRDLLVGADNKGNSDVNLIFTCPGQTVSIGGVGDRDIKITLSTVELPGFSEINTTTPGTMTVISDKNKFAATVSVEVGITKSSNSELIWQFITCP
;
A
#
# COMPACT_ATOMS: atom_id res chain seq x y z
N MET A 1 -23.20 39.87 29.86
CA MET A 1 -23.70 40.30 28.55
C MET A 1 -22.61 41.18 27.95
N PHE A 2 -21.80 40.63 27.03
CA PHE A 2 -20.61 41.31 26.46
C PHE A 2 -20.87 41.61 24.98
N PRO A 3 -20.59 42.82 24.47
CA PRO A 3 -20.69 43.08 23.04
C PRO A 3 -19.39 42.67 22.33
N ILE A 4 -19.54 41.90 21.26
CA ILE A 4 -18.47 41.55 20.31
C ILE A 4 -18.47 42.60 19.20
N PHE A 5 -17.35 43.31 19.03
CA PHE A 5 -17.10 44.19 17.89
C PHE A 5 -16.54 43.37 16.72
N ALA A 6 -17.26 43.32 15.60
CA ALA A 6 -16.79 42.79 14.33
C ALA A 6 -16.07 43.90 13.53
N GLN A 7 -14.80 43.71 13.20
CA GLN A 7 -14.06 44.58 12.29
C GLN A 7 -14.14 44.04 10.85
N ASN A 8 -14.80 44.80 9.99
CA ASN A 8 -14.82 44.62 8.53
C ASN A 8 -13.46 44.99 7.93
N TYR A 9 -12.79 44.05 7.28
CA TYR A 9 -11.67 44.32 6.38
C TYR A 9 -12.12 44.15 4.92
N PRO A 10 -11.88 45.13 4.02
CA PRO A 10 -12.20 44.99 2.62
C PRO A 10 -11.18 44.09 1.88
N PRO A 11 -11.61 43.32 0.87
CA PRO A 11 -10.72 42.46 0.10
C PRO A 11 -9.82 43.28 -0.83
N LYS A 12 -8.51 43.02 -0.76
CA LYS A 12 -7.52 43.52 -1.72
C LYS A 12 -7.66 42.74 -3.03
N SER A 13 -8.07 43.43 -4.09
CA SER A 13 -8.05 42.93 -5.47
C SER A 13 -6.61 42.75 -5.95
N PHE A 14 -6.22 41.51 -6.26
CA PHE A 14 -4.96 41.17 -6.92
C PHE A 14 -5.15 41.25 -8.45
N ASN A 15 -4.52 42.24 -9.09
CA ASN A 15 -4.36 42.29 -10.55
C ASN A 15 -3.14 41.45 -10.94
N PHE A 16 -3.36 40.27 -11.52
CA PHE A 16 -2.31 39.39 -12.02
C PHE A 16 -2.59 38.98 -13.46
N LEU A 17 -2.76 39.95 -14.36
CA LEU A 17 -2.84 39.72 -15.80
C LEU A 17 -2.27 40.92 -16.55
N GLN A 18 -1.07 40.75 -17.13
CA GLN A 18 -0.57 41.39 -18.37
C GLN A 18 0.96 41.48 -18.36
N LYS A 19 1.67 40.35 -18.48
CA LYS A 19 3.09 40.41 -18.84
C LYS A 19 3.63 39.28 -19.74
N ASP A 20 2.79 38.39 -20.27
CA ASP A 20 3.30 37.24 -21.04
C ASP A 20 2.61 37.04 -22.41
N GLN A 21 2.26 38.12 -23.13
CA GLN A 21 1.72 38.01 -24.50
C GLN A 21 2.73 38.35 -25.61
N ASN A 22 3.97 38.75 -25.29
CA ASN A 22 4.96 39.17 -26.30
C ASN A 22 6.04 38.12 -26.63
N LEU A 23 5.95 36.90 -26.10
CA LEU A 23 6.95 35.85 -26.35
C LEU A 23 6.53 34.79 -27.38
N PHE A 24 5.24 34.74 -27.76
CA PHE A 24 4.74 33.73 -28.72
C PHE A 24 4.79 34.15 -30.19
N ASP A 25 4.97 35.44 -30.51
CA ASP A 25 4.95 35.94 -31.90
C ASP A 25 6.32 35.91 -32.61
N ARG A 26 7.38 35.37 -31.97
CA ARG A 26 8.74 35.36 -32.54
C ARG A 26 9.22 34.03 -33.10
N GLU A 27 8.53 32.93 -32.85
CA GLU A 27 8.99 31.59 -33.29
C GLU A 27 8.44 31.16 -34.66
N ASP A 28 7.35 31.75 -35.15
CA ASP A 28 6.72 31.32 -36.40
C ASP A 28 7.48 31.76 -37.68
N LYS A 29 8.46 32.66 -37.56
CA LYS A 29 9.25 33.13 -38.72
C LYS A 29 10.52 32.35 -39.01
N TYR A 30 10.95 31.43 -38.15
CA TYR A 30 12.18 30.65 -38.36
C TYR A 30 11.94 29.24 -38.94
N VAL A 31 10.69 28.76 -38.96
CA VAL A 31 10.37 27.39 -39.41
C VAL A 31 10.07 27.30 -40.92
N ALA A 32 9.83 28.44 -41.59
CA ALA A 32 9.34 28.44 -42.97
C ALA A 32 10.40 28.30 -44.08
N ASN A 33 11.69 28.08 -43.78
CA ASN A 33 12.74 28.05 -44.82
C ASN A 33 13.59 26.76 -44.89
N ILE A 34 13.13 25.64 -44.32
CA ILE A 34 13.79 24.32 -44.51
C ILE A 34 12.90 23.41 -45.35
N GLN A 35 12.64 23.86 -46.57
CA GLN A 35 11.97 23.10 -47.61
C GLN A 35 12.87 23.02 -48.84
N SER A 36 13.88 22.15 -48.79
CA SER A 36 14.33 21.45 -49.99
C SER A 36 15.13 20.20 -49.63
N ASN A 37 14.82 19.11 -50.34
CA ASN A 37 15.55 17.84 -50.41
C ASN A 37 15.23 16.74 -49.36
N PRO A 38 14.30 15.81 -49.66
CA PRO A 38 13.93 14.70 -48.77
C PRO A 38 15.08 13.69 -48.53
N HIS A 39 16.07 13.63 -49.45
CA HIS A 39 17.25 12.78 -49.26
C HIS A 39 18.19 13.31 -48.16
N GLN A 40 18.19 14.61 -47.90
CA GLN A 40 19.03 15.22 -46.87
C GLN A 40 18.43 15.07 -45.47
N LYS A 41 17.09 15.12 -45.36
CA LYS A 41 16.37 14.88 -44.09
C LYS A 41 16.63 13.48 -43.52
N ARG A 42 16.70 12.45 -44.37
CA ARG A 42 17.02 11.08 -43.93
C ARG A 42 18.45 10.94 -43.39
N LYS A 43 19.43 11.60 -44.02
CA LYS A 43 20.83 11.54 -43.58
C LYS A 43 21.03 12.27 -42.24
N VAL A 44 20.40 13.42 -42.06
CA VAL A 44 20.47 14.19 -40.81
C VAL A 44 19.75 13.46 -39.66
N ALA A 45 18.56 12.90 -39.90
CA ALA A 45 17.83 12.14 -38.89
C ALA A 45 18.60 10.89 -38.43
N MET A 46 19.27 10.19 -39.35
CA MET A 46 20.07 9.01 -39.01
C MET A 46 21.34 9.39 -38.21
N ALA A 47 21.99 10.50 -38.55
CA ALA A 47 23.14 11.01 -37.79
C ALA A 47 22.75 11.45 -36.36
N ILE A 48 21.59 12.09 -36.19
CA ILE A 48 21.08 12.50 -34.87
C ILE A 48 20.73 11.27 -34.02
N MET A 49 20.06 10.27 -34.59
CA MET A 49 19.75 9.03 -33.87
C MET A 49 21.01 8.27 -33.44
N LEU A 50 22.04 8.21 -34.30
CA LEU A 50 23.31 7.57 -33.96
C LEU A 50 24.05 8.34 -32.85
N ALA A 51 24.03 9.68 -32.89
CA ALA A 51 24.63 10.51 -31.85
C ALA A 51 23.91 10.36 -30.49
N LEU A 52 22.58 10.26 -30.49
CA LEU A 52 21.80 10.00 -29.27
C LEU A 52 22.12 8.63 -28.66
N VAL A 53 22.20 7.58 -29.48
CA VAL A 53 22.56 6.23 -29.01
C VAL A 53 23.97 6.21 -28.39
N LEU A 54 24.94 6.90 -29.00
CA LEU A 54 26.29 7.01 -28.44
C LEU A 54 26.31 7.82 -27.14
N PHE A 55 25.52 8.89 -27.02
CA PHE A 55 25.43 9.70 -25.81
C PHE A 55 24.84 8.93 -24.61
N PHE A 56 23.83 8.08 -24.85
CA PHE A 56 23.26 7.22 -23.80
C PHE A 56 24.22 6.12 -23.32
N SER A 57 25.13 5.66 -24.18
CA SER A 57 26.12 4.63 -23.79
C SER A 57 27.24 5.14 -22.89
N ALA A 58 27.45 6.47 -22.80
CA ALA A 58 28.50 7.08 -21.99
C ALA A 58 28.04 7.48 -20.56
N LEU A 59 26.76 7.31 -20.22
CA LEU A 59 26.24 7.60 -18.88
C LEU A 59 26.25 6.40 -17.91
N SER A 60 27.08 5.38 -18.18
CA SER A 60 27.43 4.35 -17.20
C SER A 60 28.60 4.80 -16.32
N PHE A 61 28.47 5.98 -15.71
CA PHE A 61 29.34 6.32 -14.58
C PHE A 61 28.83 5.57 -13.37
N ALA A 62 29.67 4.65 -12.89
CA ALA A 62 29.53 4.00 -11.61
C ALA A 62 29.33 5.08 -10.53
N ILE A 63 28.09 5.25 -10.09
CA ILE A 63 27.79 5.93 -8.84
C ILE A 63 28.34 4.98 -7.77
N PRO A 64 29.33 5.37 -6.95
CA PRO A 64 29.61 4.65 -5.73
C PRO A 64 28.36 4.77 -4.87
N ILE A 65 27.54 3.72 -4.87
CA ILE A 65 26.44 3.56 -3.94
C ILE A 65 27.14 3.40 -2.59
N ALA A 66 27.25 4.50 -1.85
CA ALA A 66 27.46 4.40 -0.42
C ALA A 66 26.33 3.50 0.10
N PRO A 67 26.61 2.45 0.88
CA PRO A 67 25.57 1.68 1.51
C PRO A 67 24.84 2.58 2.49
N LEU A 68 23.80 3.27 2.01
CA LEU A 68 22.70 3.71 2.84
C LEU A 68 22.07 2.43 3.35
N SER A 69 22.51 2.00 4.53
CA SER A 69 21.77 1.03 5.33
C SER A 69 20.30 1.47 5.33
N PRO A 70 19.36 0.71 4.76
CA PRO A 70 17.98 0.93 5.10
C PRO A 70 17.89 0.58 6.57
N LEU A 71 17.72 1.60 7.42
CA LEU A 71 17.14 1.43 8.74
C LEU A 71 15.63 1.16 8.53
N SER A 72 15.31 0.11 7.77
CA SER A 72 14.08 -0.63 7.97
C SER A 72 14.39 -1.52 9.15
N GLU A 73 13.93 -1.10 10.31
CA GLU A 73 13.81 -1.98 11.47
C GLU A 73 12.75 -3.01 11.11
N THR A 74 13.12 -3.99 10.28
CA THR A 74 12.33 -5.19 10.05
C THR A 74 12.49 -6.01 11.31
N ILE A 75 11.56 -5.77 12.24
CA ILE A 75 11.43 -6.55 13.45
C ILE A 75 10.98 -7.96 13.04
N SER A 76 11.93 -8.84 12.68
CA SER A 76 11.70 -10.28 12.56
C SER A 76 11.91 -10.89 13.95
N ILE A 77 10.90 -10.78 14.81
CA ILE A 77 10.91 -11.46 16.11
C ILE A 77 10.62 -12.94 15.85
N ASN A 78 11.67 -13.75 15.96
CA ASN A 78 11.57 -15.21 15.91
C ASN A 78 11.14 -15.68 17.31
N GLU A 79 9.83 -15.84 17.54
CA GLU A 79 9.30 -16.15 18.88
C GLU A 79 8.89 -17.61 19.02
N ASN A 80 9.58 -18.30 19.95
CA ASN A 80 9.27 -19.63 20.43
C ASN A 80 8.55 -19.48 21.78
N THR A 81 7.31 -18.97 21.76
CA THR A 81 6.56 -18.67 22.99
C THR A 81 5.50 -19.75 23.21
N THR A 82 5.65 -20.51 24.29
CA THR A 82 4.68 -21.52 24.72
C THR A 82 3.42 -20.83 25.26
N VAL A 83 2.33 -20.86 24.51
CA VAL A 83 1.02 -20.31 24.90
C VAL A 83 0.42 -21.17 26.01
N SER A 84 0.09 -20.53 27.15
CA SER A 84 -0.54 -21.17 28.30
C SER A 84 -2.01 -21.50 28.01
N LEU A 85 -2.44 -22.74 28.30
CA LEU A 85 -3.74 -23.35 27.94
C LEU A 85 -5.02 -22.63 28.44
N LEU A 86 -4.90 -21.49 29.14
CA LEU A 86 -6.03 -20.74 29.72
C LEU A 86 -6.15 -19.29 29.23
N ALA A 87 -5.18 -18.79 28.46
CA ALA A 87 -5.29 -17.44 27.90
C ALA A 87 -6.03 -17.52 26.56
N THR A 88 -7.11 -16.76 26.42
CA THR A 88 -7.70 -16.53 25.09
C THR A 88 -6.64 -15.85 24.23
N ALA A 89 -6.46 -16.30 22.99
CA ALA A 89 -5.55 -15.66 22.04
C ALA A 89 -6.15 -14.32 21.57
N LEU A 90 -5.30 -13.37 21.17
CA LEU A 90 -5.74 -12.12 20.55
C LEU A 90 -6.43 -12.45 19.22
N ARG A 91 -7.69 -12.05 19.08
CA ARG A 91 -8.47 -12.34 17.88
C ARG A 91 -9.05 -11.07 17.29
N PHE A 92 -8.89 -10.91 15.99
CA PHE A 92 -9.44 -9.81 15.22
C PHE A 92 -10.67 -10.25 14.43
N ASN A 93 -11.62 -9.33 14.24
CA ASN A 93 -12.74 -9.47 13.31
C ASN A 93 -12.48 -8.63 12.04
N ILE A 94 -12.77 -9.22 10.89
CA ILE A 94 -12.74 -8.54 9.58
C ILE A 94 -14.15 -7.99 9.32
N ASP A 95 -14.27 -6.69 9.07
CA ASP A 95 -15.55 -6.03 8.80
C ASP A 95 -15.47 -5.14 7.53
N PRO A 96 -16.26 -5.40 6.48
CA PRO A 96 -17.25 -6.46 6.38
C PRO A 96 -16.62 -7.84 6.21
N ASP A 97 -17.39 -8.87 6.59
CA ASP A 97 -17.13 -10.27 6.26
C ASP A 97 -16.84 -10.43 4.75
N ILE A 98 -15.74 -11.09 4.41
CA ILE A 98 -15.31 -11.22 3.00
C ILE A 98 -15.91 -12.48 2.39
N LYS A 99 -16.64 -12.31 1.28
CA LYS A 99 -17.21 -13.38 0.45
C LYS A 99 -16.47 -13.50 -0.88
N GLY A 100 -16.52 -14.70 -1.48
CA GLY A 100 -15.97 -14.90 -2.83
C GLY A 100 -14.46 -14.72 -2.91
N ILE A 101 -13.75 -15.30 -1.93
CA ILE A 101 -12.29 -15.20 -1.79
C ILE A 101 -11.60 -15.67 -3.07
N ALA A 102 -10.72 -14.83 -3.59
CA ALA A 102 -9.85 -15.17 -4.71
C ALA A 102 -8.47 -14.55 -4.47
N CYS A 103 -7.43 -15.30 -4.83
CA CYS A 103 -6.05 -14.88 -4.64
C CYS A 103 -5.73 -13.61 -5.42
N GLY A 104 -4.94 -12.73 -4.80
CA GLY A 104 -4.55 -11.43 -5.34
C GLY A 104 -5.65 -10.38 -5.34
N ARG A 105 -6.88 -10.70 -4.91
CA ARG A 105 -7.93 -9.69 -4.74
C ARG A 105 -7.67 -8.86 -3.49
N GLN A 106 -8.02 -7.58 -3.62
CA GLN A 106 -8.01 -6.62 -2.53
C GLN A 106 -9.42 -6.43 -2.00
N PHE A 107 -9.52 -6.36 -0.68
CA PHE A 107 -10.76 -6.13 0.03
C PHE A 107 -10.57 -4.92 0.95
N PRO A 108 -11.35 -3.84 0.76
CA PRO A 108 -11.37 -2.73 1.70
C PRO A 108 -12.13 -3.19 2.95
N VAL A 109 -11.43 -3.25 4.09
CA VAL A 109 -11.97 -3.74 5.35
C VAL A 109 -11.48 -2.90 6.53
N ASN A 110 -12.21 -3.02 7.63
CA ASN A 110 -11.80 -2.60 8.95
C ASN A 110 -11.44 -3.84 9.77
N ILE A 111 -10.39 -3.71 10.58
CA ILE A 111 -9.94 -4.75 11.50
C ILE A 111 -10.27 -4.29 12.91
N ASN A 112 -11.10 -5.05 13.63
CA ASN A 112 -11.51 -4.76 15.00
C ASN A 112 -10.96 -5.82 15.95
N VAL A 113 -10.71 -5.50 17.22
CA VAL A 113 -10.45 -6.54 18.23
C VAL A 113 -11.76 -7.23 18.56
N LYS A 114 -11.80 -8.55 18.39
CA LYS A 114 -12.89 -9.41 18.87
C LYS A 114 -12.62 -9.93 20.27
N ASP A 115 -11.40 -10.41 20.52
CA ASP A 115 -10.96 -10.89 21.83
C ASP A 115 -9.58 -10.29 22.14
N ALA A 116 -9.48 -9.53 23.24
CA ALA A 116 -8.26 -8.83 23.66
C ALA A 116 -7.24 -9.75 24.38
N GLY A 117 -7.19 -11.01 23.96
CA GLY A 117 -6.39 -12.06 24.56
C GLY A 117 -4.88 -11.78 24.66
N THR A 118 -4.13 -12.75 25.17
CA THR A 118 -2.65 -12.67 25.12
C THR A 118 -2.18 -12.83 23.69
N ALA A 119 -1.10 -12.13 23.34
CA ALA A 119 -0.47 -12.23 22.04
C ALA A 119 1.04 -12.03 22.17
N SER A 120 1.79 -12.48 21.16
CA SER A 120 3.18 -12.05 20.97
C SER A 120 3.32 -10.51 20.96
N PRO A 121 4.49 -9.95 21.33
CA PRO A 121 4.80 -8.53 21.15
C PRO A 121 4.58 -8.05 19.72
N ALA A 122 4.89 -8.87 18.72
CA ALA A 122 4.66 -8.54 17.31
C ALA A 122 3.17 -8.42 16.98
N CYS A 123 2.33 -9.36 17.45
CA CYS A 123 0.87 -9.25 17.31
C CYS A 123 0.29 -8.08 18.12
N THR A 124 0.87 -7.76 19.27
CA THR A 124 0.51 -6.59 20.08
C THR A 124 0.79 -5.29 19.32
N ALA A 125 1.95 -5.18 18.67
CA ALA A 125 2.28 -4.02 17.84
C ALA A 125 1.34 -3.89 16.63
N VAL A 126 0.96 -5.01 16.00
CA VAL A 126 -0.05 -5.00 14.93
C VAL A 126 -1.41 -4.53 15.46
N ARG A 127 -1.86 -5.00 16.63
CA ARG A 127 -3.09 -4.53 17.27
C ARG A 127 -3.08 -3.02 17.45
N ASP A 128 -2.01 -2.50 18.04
CA ASP A 128 -1.89 -1.08 18.38
C ASP A 128 -1.84 -0.18 17.13
N LEU A 129 -1.39 -0.72 16.00
CA LEU A 129 -1.45 -0.04 14.71
C LEU A 129 -2.87 -0.03 14.12
N LEU A 130 -3.56 -1.18 14.13
CA LEU A 130 -4.83 -1.36 13.42
C LEU A 130 -6.03 -0.82 14.19
N VAL A 131 -5.93 -0.78 15.52
CA VAL A 131 -7.07 -0.64 16.42
C VAL A 131 -6.87 0.52 17.37
N GLY A 132 -7.92 1.32 17.56
CA GLY A 132 -7.94 2.44 18.49
C GLY A 132 -8.10 1.99 19.95
N ALA A 133 -8.04 2.96 20.87
CA ALA A 133 -8.21 2.71 22.30
C ALA A 133 -9.58 2.10 22.68
N ASP A 134 -10.58 2.21 21.80
CA ASP A 134 -11.92 1.64 21.96
C ASP A 134 -12.06 0.22 21.39
N ASN A 135 -10.95 -0.43 21.02
CA ASN A 135 -10.90 -1.76 20.41
C ASN A 135 -11.57 -1.85 19.03
N LYS A 136 -11.87 -0.71 18.39
CA LYS A 136 -12.39 -0.66 17.02
C LYS A 136 -11.31 -0.29 16.02
N GLY A 137 -11.52 -0.70 14.77
CA GLY A 137 -10.65 -0.35 13.66
C GLY A 137 -10.52 1.15 13.57
N ASN A 138 -9.28 1.64 13.69
CA ASN A 138 -8.96 3.06 13.64
C ASN A 138 -8.34 3.45 12.30
N SER A 139 -8.35 2.53 11.33
CA SER A 139 -7.79 2.74 10.00
C SER A 139 -8.50 1.87 8.99
N ASP A 140 -8.76 2.43 7.83
CA ASP A 140 -9.19 1.67 6.67
C ASP A 140 -8.02 0.84 6.14
N VAL A 141 -8.24 -0.45 5.91
CA VAL A 141 -7.21 -1.41 5.51
C VAL A 141 -7.53 -1.99 4.14
N ASN A 142 -6.50 -2.14 3.30
CA ASN A 142 -6.58 -3.03 2.15
C ASN A 142 -6.06 -4.40 2.54
N LEU A 143 -6.97 -5.38 2.60
CA LEU A 143 -6.62 -6.77 2.84
C LEU A 143 -6.43 -7.50 1.51
N ILE A 144 -5.30 -8.18 1.36
CA ILE A 144 -4.94 -8.98 0.20
C ILE A 144 -4.79 -10.43 0.64
N PHE A 145 -5.51 -11.32 -0.03
CA PHE A 145 -5.31 -12.76 0.17
C PHE A 145 -4.34 -13.31 -0.86
N THR A 146 -3.34 -14.08 -0.42
CA THR A 146 -2.39 -14.79 -1.27
C THR A 146 -2.63 -16.30 -1.21
N CYS A 147 -2.63 -16.92 -2.39
CA CYS A 147 -2.57 -18.38 -2.49
C CYS A 147 -1.21 -18.89 -1.97
N PRO A 148 -1.16 -20.13 -1.45
CA PRO A 148 0.10 -20.80 -1.17
C PRO A 148 1.06 -20.74 -2.37
N GLY A 149 2.30 -20.34 -2.13
CA GLY A 149 3.34 -20.21 -3.17
C GLY A 149 3.24 -18.96 -4.05
N GLN A 150 2.27 -18.07 -3.83
CA GLN A 150 2.19 -16.78 -4.50
C GLN A 150 2.78 -15.65 -3.65
N THR A 151 3.57 -14.79 -4.28
CA THR A 151 3.95 -13.50 -3.72
C THR A 151 3.12 -12.42 -4.40
N VAL A 152 2.51 -11.53 -3.60
CA VAL A 152 1.90 -10.31 -4.11
C VAL A 152 2.83 -9.16 -3.85
N SER A 153 3.03 -8.30 -4.84
CA SER A 153 3.71 -7.03 -4.61
C SER A 153 2.81 -6.18 -3.72
N ILE A 154 3.20 -5.98 -2.47
CA ILE A 154 2.47 -5.14 -1.49
C ILE A 154 2.74 -3.64 -1.76
N GLY A 155 3.82 -3.35 -2.50
CA GLY A 155 4.23 -2.02 -2.93
C GLY A 155 3.33 -1.48 -4.03
N GLY A 156 2.27 -0.77 -3.62
CA GLY A 156 1.49 0.09 -4.51
C GLY A 156 0.07 -0.36 -4.84
N VAL A 157 -0.47 -1.37 -4.14
CA VAL A 157 -1.83 -1.84 -4.41
C VAL A 157 -2.82 -1.30 -3.38
N GLY A 158 -3.73 -0.46 -3.86
CA GLY A 158 -4.84 0.15 -3.14
C GLY A 158 -4.52 1.48 -2.43
N ASP A 159 -5.53 2.34 -2.30
CA ASP A 159 -5.38 3.75 -1.89
C ASP A 159 -5.33 3.98 -0.37
N ARG A 160 -5.30 2.91 0.42
CA ARG A 160 -5.34 2.97 1.89
C ARG A 160 -3.92 2.95 2.48
N ASP A 161 -3.74 3.68 3.58
CA ASP A 161 -2.45 3.85 4.28
C ASP A 161 -1.91 2.56 4.90
N ILE A 162 -2.78 1.59 5.17
CA ILE A 162 -2.42 0.29 5.75
C ILE A 162 -2.79 -0.83 4.78
N LYS A 163 -1.83 -1.71 4.53
CA LYS A 163 -1.95 -2.87 3.66
C LYS A 163 -1.66 -4.12 4.47
N ILE A 164 -2.58 -5.08 4.42
CA ILE A 164 -2.42 -6.38 5.04
C ILE A 164 -2.38 -7.44 3.95
N THR A 165 -1.37 -8.31 3.98
CA THR A 165 -1.31 -9.52 3.16
C THR A 165 -1.48 -10.72 4.07
N LEU A 166 -2.51 -11.52 3.82
CA LEU A 166 -2.75 -12.79 4.49
C LEU A 166 -2.40 -13.93 3.54
N SER A 167 -1.41 -14.74 3.92
CA SER A 167 -1.03 -15.96 3.20
C SER A 167 -1.36 -17.17 4.05
N THR A 168 -2.18 -18.09 3.56
CA THR A 168 -2.42 -19.37 4.24
C THR A 168 -1.46 -20.44 3.70
N VAL A 169 -1.15 -21.45 4.51
CA VAL A 169 -0.30 -22.58 4.07
C VAL A 169 -1.03 -23.49 3.08
N GLU A 170 -2.35 -23.52 3.17
CA GLU A 170 -3.24 -24.32 2.33
C GLU A 170 -4.42 -23.46 1.88
N LEU A 171 -5.03 -23.82 0.74
CA LEU A 171 -6.29 -23.21 0.35
C LEU A 171 -7.40 -23.74 1.26
N PRO A 172 -8.27 -22.87 1.78
CA PRO A 172 -9.34 -23.31 2.66
C PRO A 172 -10.30 -24.25 1.94
N GLY A 173 -10.45 -25.44 2.50
CA GLY A 173 -11.38 -26.45 2.00
C GLY A 173 -12.82 -26.19 2.42
N PHE A 174 -13.78 -26.75 1.67
CA PHE A 174 -15.22 -26.69 1.98
C PHE A 174 -15.68 -27.76 2.99
N SER A 175 -14.73 -28.46 3.61
CA SER A 175 -14.98 -29.71 4.33
C SER A 175 -15.67 -29.51 5.68
N GLU A 176 -15.49 -28.37 6.35
CA GLU A 176 -16.08 -28.14 7.67
C GLU A 176 -16.64 -26.72 7.84
N ILE A 177 -17.57 -26.57 8.78
CA ILE A 177 -18.16 -25.29 9.17
C ILE A 177 -17.30 -24.75 10.31
N ASN A 178 -16.68 -23.58 10.12
CA ASN A 178 -15.77 -22.92 11.07
C ASN A 178 -14.40 -23.60 11.21
N THR A 179 -13.63 -23.59 10.12
CA THR A 179 -12.23 -24.05 10.13
C THR A 179 -11.27 -22.91 10.44
N THR A 180 -10.18 -23.20 11.12
CA THR A 180 -9.01 -22.33 11.14
C THR A 180 -7.92 -22.90 10.22
N THR A 181 -7.17 -22.03 9.56
CA THR A 181 -6.02 -22.43 8.74
C THR A 181 -4.80 -21.61 9.13
N PRO A 182 -3.66 -22.25 9.44
CA PRO A 182 -2.42 -21.53 9.72
C PRO A 182 -1.99 -20.66 8.54
N GLY A 183 -1.39 -19.52 8.86
CA GLY A 183 -0.93 -18.57 7.86
C GLY A 183 0.03 -17.53 8.42
N THR A 184 0.33 -16.56 7.57
CA THR A 184 1.14 -15.40 7.89
C THR A 184 0.37 -14.14 7.53
N MET A 185 0.47 -13.15 8.40
CA MET A 185 -0.07 -11.82 8.19
C MET A 185 1.10 -10.84 8.08
N THR A 186 1.26 -10.24 6.92
CA THR A 186 2.20 -9.13 6.70
C THR A 186 1.42 -7.82 6.73
N VAL A 187 1.81 -6.90 7.60
CA VAL A 187 1.18 -5.58 7.76
C VAL A 187 2.21 -4.52 7.39
N ILE A 188 1.85 -3.63 6.48
CA ILE A 188 2.67 -2.49 6.06
C ILE A 188 1.86 -1.20 6.20
N SER A 189 2.44 -0.20 6.85
CA SER A 189 1.91 1.16 6.90
C SER A 189 2.97 2.16 6.46
N ASP A 190 2.75 2.76 5.28
CA ASP A 190 3.67 3.71 4.68
C ASP A 190 3.75 5.03 5.48
N LYS A 191 2.62 5.40 6.11
CA LYS A 191 2.47 6.60 6.95
C LYS A 191 3.19 6.46 8.28
N ASN A 192 3.04 5.30 8.95
CA ASN A 192 3.64 5.04 10.26
C ASN A 192 5.05 4.47 10.17
N LYS A 193 5.58 4.23 8.95
CA LYS A 193 6.86 3.53 8.71
C LYS A 193 6.93 2.19 9.45
N PHE A 194 5.80 1.49 9.46
CA PHE A 194 5.64 0.23 10.16
C PHE A 194 5.60 -0.93 9.15
N ALA A 195 6.34 -2.00 9.44
CA ALA A 195 6.24 -3.25 8.73
C ALA A 195 6.42 -4.41 9.72
N ALA A 196 5.48 -5.35 9.74
CA ALA A 196 5.56 -6.55 10.57
C ALA A 196 5.04 -7.77 9.81
N THR A 197 5.63 -8.93 10.08
CA THR A 197 5.10 -10.22 9.63
C THR A 197 4.92 -11.10 10.85
N VAL A 198 3.71 -11.63 11.03
CA VAL A 198 3.34 -12.46 12.17
C VAL A 198 2.66 -13.74 11.72
N SER A 199 2.89 -14.84 12.44
CA SER A 199 2.13 -16.08 12.26
C SER A 199 0.72 -15.88 12.80
N VAL A 200 -0.29 -16.36 12.08
CA VAL A 200 -1.69 -16.24 12.44
C VAL A 200 -2.46 -17.52 12.12
N GLU A 201 -3.65 -17.65 12.70
CA GLU A 201 -4.67 -18.58 12.21
C GLU A 201 -5.82 -17.78 11.60
N VAL A 202 -6.21 -18.12 10.37
CA VAL A 202 -7.33 -17.47 9.69
C VAL A 202 -8.60 -18.30 9.92
N GLY A 203 -9.60 -17.68 10.53
CA GLY A 203 -10.91 -18.27 10.81
C GLY A 203 -11.87 -18.10 9.64
N ILE A 204 -12.39 -19.22 9.14
CA ILE A 204 -13.18 -19.31 7.91
C ILE A 204 -14.48 -20.03 8.19
N THR A 205 -15.59 -19.38 7.84
CA THR A 205 -16.94 -19.90 8.05
C THR A 205 -17.56 -20.25 6.70
N LYS A 206 -18.29 -21.36 6.63
CA LYS A 206 -19.10 -21.71 5.46
C LYS A 206 -20.51 -21.16 5.66
N SER A 207 -20.96 -20.32 4.74
CA SER A 207 -22.35 -19.84 4.73
C SER A 207 -23.34 -20.93 4.32
N SER A 208 -24.64 -20.69 4.55
CA SER A 208 -25.72 -21.57 4.09
C SER A 208 -25.75 -21.78 2.57
N ASN A 209 -25.19 -20.84 1.79
CA ASN A 209 -25.07 -20.93 0.34
C ASN A 209 -23.77 -21.62 -0.12
N SER A 210 -23.04 -22.27 0.79
CA SER A 210 -21.74 -22.90 0.54
C SER A 210 -20.64 -21.93 0.09
N GLU A 211 -20.77 -20.64 0.37
CA GLU A 211 -19.70 -19.67 0.18
C GLU A 211 -18.76 -19.68 1.40
N LEU A 212 -17.45 -19.64 1.17
CA LEU A 212 -16.45 -19.42 2.21
C LEU A 212 -16.44 -17.93 2.58
N ILE A 213 -16.47 -17.67 3.88
CA ILE A 213 -16.44 -16.35 4.49
C ILE A 213 -15.23 -16.24 5.38
N TRP A 214 -14.37 -15.27 5.13
CA TRP A 214 -13.28 -14.92 6.03
C TRP A 214 -13.78 -13.95 7.08
N GLN A 215 -13.61 -14.31 8.35
CA GLN A 215 -14.25 -13.60 9.45
C GLN A 215 -13.26 -13.20 10.54
N PHE A 216 -12.30 -14.07 10.87
CA PHE A 216 -11.39 -13.83 11.99
C PHE A 216 -9.92 -14.04 11.64
N ILE A 217 -9.05 -13.33 12.35
CA ILE A 217 -7.60 -13.55 12.36
C ILE A 217 -7.21 -13.74 13.82
N THR A 218 -6.65 -14.89 14.16
CA THR A 218 -6.16 -15.17 15.51
C THR A 218 -4.64 -15.04 15.53
N CYS A 219 -4.16 -14.23 16.45
CA CYS A 219 -2.76 -14.03 16.77
C CYS A 219 -2.42 -14.84 18.02
N PRO A 220 -1.59 -15.90 17.91
CA PRO A 220 -1.18 -16.69 19.07
C PRO A 220 -0.27 -15.91 20.04
#